data_AF-A0A3D0DJP4-F1
#
_entry.id   AF-A0A3D0DJP4-F1
#
_cell.length_a   1.000
_cell.length_b   1.000
_cell.length_c   1.000
_cell.angle_alpha   90.00
_cell.angle_beta   90.00
_cell.angle_gamma   90.00
#
_symmetry.space_group_name_H-M   'P 1'
#
loop_
_entity.id
_entity.type
_entity.pdbx_description
1 polymer ?
#
loop_
_entity_poly.entity_id
_entity_poly.type
_entity_poly.pdbx_seq_one_letter_code
_entity_poly.pdbx_strand_id
1 'polypeptide(L)'
;MISYLKLKQAKKIVSIILSAALLTSATSCGSKEVVVEDYGDTYTQTSAEADTTATKTDAMKLSKGTGQTLRERLGKEVEFKDNFAVKGTNITANISYLVPDIPYVNVYNMTAIDDGKNDEDDIVKSLFGNTAKKIEELSYTNATDYISLIHKYEEIKSNAEASETENFKYNGVLGYFTIDSNFDEKFKWVDDKNLYIHMYEGEYNGMRYGLLLAYDYLANEKYIYLEPISIDEVFPESNYSTIIYKDKSNNWEERNELENSCQMNKDDAIAMASEFLEKKLLLEQDLNVVTSDSNEYLSSHGHTIANYIYTGTSVDRDSMTQILYTDSDILSAISSYILSDGGVNYQQVREQENTYQTYLDDKGISDTDINQTTSAGFNDDSLFSFMDKKIDNVDVEFDAHGYALYLGSCIADEKDKSGRSVNFHSTMNSGIIKITDKGILGVDLMLSQRVVDVVENVGLMSFDKIVEGVKEQLPNKLDVTKLSNPVPENLDVQFLELIYHPYSGKESDDNTKNFSYIPTWYICIGFPAYSEGGVAFVFVNAMDGEILDVQVYNPD
;
A
#
# COMPACT_ATOMS: atom_id res chain seq x y z
N MET A 1 6.94 56.19 28.31
CA MET A 1 5.85 55.31 28.81
C MET A 1 4.46 55.64 28.25
N ILE A 2 4.19 56.85 27.73
CA ILE A 2 2.90 57.21 27.10
C ILE A 2 2.71 56.64 25.67
N SER A 3 3.81 56.31 24.97
CA SER A 3 3.76 55.75 23.60
C SER A 3 3.30 54.29 23.54
N TYR A 4 3.63 53.48 24.56
CA TYR A 4 3.32 52.04 24.58
C TYR A 4 1.83 51.74 24.86
N LEU A 5 1.17 52.60 25.64
CA LEU A 5 -0.26 52.50 25.94
C LEU A 5 -1.15 52.85 24.74
N LYS A 6 -0.73 53.80 23.90
CA LYS A 6 -1.46 54.16 22.66
C LYS A 6 -1.37 53.07 21.59
N LEU A 7 -0.23 52.38 21.50
CA LEU A 7 -0.04 51.27 20.57
C LEU A 7 -0.90 50.04 20.93
N LYS A 8 -1.05 49.76 22.24
CA LYS A 8 -1.85 48.63 22.74
C LYS A 8 -3.36 48.88 22.59
N GLN A 9 -3.81 50.14 22.69
CA GLN A 9 -5.21 50.51 22.42
C GLN A 9 -5.52 50.50 20.92
N ALA A 10 -4.60 50.94 20.06
CA ALA A 10 -4.77 50.87 18.60
C ALA A 10 -4.90 49.43 18.10
N LYS A 11 -4.09 48.49 18.61
CA LYS A 11 -4.19 47.06 18.24
C LYS A 11 -5.52 46.42 18.65
N LYS A 12 -6.08 46.79 19.81
CA LYS A 12 -7.41 46.30 20.24
C LYS A 12 -8.54 46.84 19.37
N ILE A 13 -8.46 48.10 18.94
CA ILE A 13 -9.48 48.70 18.06
C ILE A 13 -9.43 48.07 16.67
N VAL A 14 -8.24 47.80 16.12
CA VAL A 14 -8.10 47.13 14.82
C VAL A 14 -8.62 45.70 14.85
N SER A 15 -8.34 44.92 15.91
CA SER A 15 -8.89 43.56 16.03
C SER A 15 -10.42 43.55 16.16
N ILE A 16 -11.03 44.50 16.89
CA ILE A 16 -12.49 44.59 17.02
C ILE A 16 -13.15 44.98 15.68
N ILE A 17 -12.52 45.85 14.89
CA ILE A 17 -13.01 46.23 13.55
C ILE A 17 -12.88 45.06 12.57
N LEU A 18 -11.79 44.28 12.62
CA LEU A 18 -11.60 43.11 11.77
C LEU A 18 -12.61 42.00 12.10
N SER A 19 -12.89 41.75 13.38
CA SER A 19 -13.89 40.78 13.81
C SER A 19 -15.33 41.22 13.49
N ALA A 20 -15.64 42.52 13.53
CA ALA A 20 -16.95 43.04 13.16
C ALA A 20 -17.20 42.99 11.63
N ALA A 21 -16.16 43.15 10.81
CA ALA A 21 -16.25 43.04 9.34
C ALA A 21 -16.45 41.59 8.86
N LEU A 22 -15.90 40.60 9.59
CA LEU A 22 -16.14 39.18 9.32
C LEU A 22 -17.55 38.74 9.71
N LEU A 23 -18.17 39.36 10.73
CA LEU A 23 -19.52 39.00 11.18
C LEU A 23 -20.66 39.67 10.37
N THR A 24 -20.37 40.70 9.57
CA THR A 24 -21.36 41.37 8.70
C THR A 24 -21.35 40.91 7.24
N SER A 25 -20.44 39.99 6.87
CA SER A 25 -20.42 39.36 5.54
C SER A 25 -21.29 38.09 5.44
N ALA A 26 -21.92 37.65 6.54
CA ALA A 26 -22.75 36.45 6.59
C ALA A 26 -24.28 36.71 6.63
N THR A 27 -24.75 37.95 6.52
CA THR A 27 -26.21 38.23 6.47
C THR A 27 -26.54 39.41 5.56
N SER A 28 -26.76 39.17 4.26
CA SER A 28 -27.73 39.92 3.42
C SER A 28 -27.54 39.65 1.92
N CYS A 29 -28.35 38.77 1.34
CA CYS A 29 -29.12 38.97 0.11
C CYS A 29 -29.90 37.66 -0.11
N GLY A 30 -31.21 37.59 0.11
CA GLY A 30 -32.22 38.54 -0.35
C GLY A 30 -32.97 37.85 -1.48
N SER A 31 -34.11 37.25 -1.15
CA SER A 31 -35.02 36.56 -2.05
C SER A 31 -35.34 37.37 -3.30
N LYS A 32 -35.02 36.81 -4.46
CA LYS A 32 -35.76 37.04 -5.70
C LYS A 32 -36.19 35.70 -6.26
N GLU A 33 -37.50 35.52 -6.31
CA GLU A 33 -38.17 34.47 -7.04
C GLU A 33 -37.76 34.61 -8.52
N VAL A 34 -36.96 33.68 -9.01
CA VAL A 34 -36.71 33.51 -10.45
C VAL A 34 -37.68 32.44 -10.90
N VAL A 35 -38.71 32.87 -11.62
CA VAL A 35 -39.54 31.97 -12.43
C VAL A 35 -38.65 31.41 -13.52
N VAL A 36 -38.40 30.10 -13.48
CA VAL A 36 -37.77 29.37 -14.60
C VAL A 36 -38.92 28.88 -15.48
N GLU A 37 -39.18 29.62 -16.57
CA GLU A 37 -39.89 29.09 -17.73
C GLU A 37 -38.86 28.46 -18.68
N ASP A 38 -38.96 27.14 -18.77
CA ASP A 38 -38.65 26.26 -19.90
C ASP A 38 -37.20 25.98 -20.34
N TYR A 39 -37.05 24.72 -20.76
CA TYR A 39 -35.87 23.98 -21.17
C TYR A 39 -35.27 24.47 -22.49
N GLY A 40 -33.94 24.44 -22.59
CA GLY A 40 -33.25 24.56 -23.88
C GLY A 40 -31.75 24.35 -23.75
N ASP A 41 -31.27 23.20 -24.22
CA ASP A 41 -29.87 22.91 -24.51
C ASP A 41 -29.19 24.05 -25.25
N THR A 42 -28.02 24.51 -24.79
CA THR A 42 -26.91 24.91 -25.67
C THR A 42 -25.63 25.17 -24.87
N TYR A 43 -24.61 24.35 -25.16
CA TYR A 43 -23.22 24.59 -24.83
C TYR A 43 -22.80 25.99 -25.30
N THR A 44 -22.37 26.85 -24.38
CA THR A 44 -21.57 28.03 -24.72
C THR A 44 -20.42 28.18 -23.73
N GLN A 45 -19.20 27.91 -24.23
CA GLN A 45 -17.95 28.18 -23.54
C GLN A 45 -17.82 29.66 -23.21
N THR A 46 -17.49 29.99 -21.96
CA THR A 46 -16.97 31.31 -21.61
C THR A 46 -15.65 31.10 -20.88
N SER A 47 -14.56 31.40 -21.58
CA SER A 47 -13.20 31.48 -21.03
C SER A 47 -13.07 32.72 -20.14
N ALA A 48 -12.68 32.51 -18.88
CA ALA A 48 -12.23 33.56 -17.98
C ALA A 48 -10.86 33.18 -17.41
N GLU A 49 -10.03 34.20 -17.27
CA GLU A 49 -8.57 34.17 -17.18
C GLU A 49 -7.99 33.44 -15.97
N ALA A 50 -6.83 32.82 -16.22
CA ALA A 50 -5.99 32.14 -15.26
C ALA A 50 -5.23 33.13 -14.35
N ASP A 51 -5.05 32.72 -13.09
CA ASP A 51 -3.90 33.12 -12.29
C ASP A 51 -3.22 31.87 -11.72
N THR A 52 -1.90 31.91 -11.76
CA THR A 52 -0.86 30.87 -11.62
C THR A 52 -0.86 30.17 -10.25
N THR A 53 -0.61 28.87 -10.07
CA THR A 53 0.49 28.01 -10.53
C THR A 53 0.04 26.54 -10.51
N ALA A 54 -0.18 25.93 -11.68
CA ALA A 54 -0.39 24.49 -11.80
C ALA A 54 0.63 23.93 -12.79
N THR A 55 1.40 22.93 -12.34
CA THR A 55 2.33 22.17 -13.16
C THR A 55 1.56 21.53 -14.31
N LYS A 56 1.93 21.87 -15.54
CA LYS A 56 1.33 21.39 -16.78
C LYS A 56 1.48 19.87 -16.91
N THR A 57 0.47 19.11 -16.50
CA THR A 57 0.02 17.95 -17.28
C THR A 57 -0.66 18.50 -18.54
N ASP A 58 -0.26 18.02 -19.72
CA ASP A 58 -0.87 18.43 -20.98
C ASP A 58 -2.39 18.25 -20.88
N ALA A 59 -3.11 19.34 -21.19
CA ALA A 59 -4.41 19.67 -20.63
C ALA A 59 -5.51 18.61 -20.85
N MET A 60 -5.67 17.69 -19.89
CA MET A 60 -6.95 17.03 -19.66
C MET A 60 -8.01 18.12 -19.48
N LYS A 61 -9.08 18.05 -20.28
CA LYS A 61 -10.22 18.94 -20.11
C LYS A 61 -11.04 18.48 -18.91
N LEU A 62 -10.59 18.88 -17.72
CA LEU A 62 -11.30 18.61 -16.49
C LEU A 62 -12.57 19.47 -16.42
N SER A 63 -13.73 18.82 -16.44
CA SER A 63 -14.98 19.48 -16.07
C SER A 63 -15.13 19.45 -14.55
N LYS A 64 -15.70 20.51 -13.96
CA LYS A 64 -15.99 20.51 -12.52
C LYS A 64 -17.25 19.69 -12.26
N GLY A 65 -17.22 18.87 -11.22
CA GLY A 65 -18.37 18.11 -10.74
C GLY A 65 -19.45 19.01 -10.15
N THR A 66 -20.63 18.42 -9.96
CA THR A 66 -21.84 19.14 -9.52
C THR A 66 -21.87 19.39 -8.01
N GLY A 67 -20.94 18.81 -7.24
CA GLY A 67 -20.94 18.83 -5.77
C GLY A 67 -21.95 17.86 -5.14
N GLN A 68 -22.63 17.07 -5.97
CA GLN A 68 -23.48 15.94 -5.57
C GLN A 68 -22.63 14.73 -5.25
N THR A 69 -23.13 13.83 -4.39
CA THR A 69 -22.45 12.57 -4.11
C THR A 69 -22.32 11.73 -5.38
N LEU A 70 -21.32 10.84 -5.40
CA LEU A 70 -21.11 9.93 -6.53
C LEU A 70 -22.38 9.11 -6.83
N ARG A 71 -23.08 8.69 -5.78
CA ARG A 71 -24.36 7.96 -5.86
C ARG A 71 -25.52 8.82 -6.36
N GLU A 72 -25.57 10.10 -6.01
CA GLU A 72 -26.56 11.02 -6.58
C GLU A 72 -26.36 11.22 -8.08
N ARG A 73 -25.11 11.14 -8.55
CA ARG A 73 -24.74 11.33 -9.96
C ARG A 73 -24.90 10.09 -10.82
N LEU A 74 -24.38 8.96 -10.37
CA LEU A 74 -24.36 7.70 -11.14
C LEU A 74 -25.54 6.79 -10.81
N GLY A 75 -26.26 7.05 -9.72
CA GLY A 75 -27.23 6.13 -9.15
C GLY A 75 -26.61 5.20 -8.09
N LYS A 76 -27.44 4.35 -7.50
CA LYS A 76 -27.00 3.34 -6.50
C LYS A 76 -26.12 2.24 -7.09
N GLU A 77 -26.31 2.00 -8.38
CA GLU A 77 -25.72 0.91 -9.13
C GLU A 77 -25.66 1.34 -10.59
N VAL A 78 -24.59 0.93 -11.26
CA VAL A 78 -24.48 1.00 -12.72
C VAL A 78 -24.41 -0.42 -13.28
N GLU A 79 -24.98 -0.64 -14.46
CA GLU A 79 -25.09 -1.96 -15.07
C GLU A 79 -24.52 -1.95 -16.48
N PHE A 80 -23.62 -2.88 -16.79
CA PHE A 80 -23.18 -3.16 -18.15
C PHE A 80 -23.85 -4.46 -18.61
N LYS A 81 -24.99 -4.31 -19.30
CA LYS A 81 -25.82 -5.40 -19.83
C LYS A 81 -25.96 -5.27 -21.34
N ASP A 82 -25.04 -5.86 -22.09
CA ASP A 82 -25.03 -5.80 -23.55
C ASP A 82 -24.26 -6.98 -24.16
N ASN A 83 -24.47 -7.22 -25.45
CA ASN A 83 -23.68 -8.16 -26.24
C ASN A 83 -23.11 -7.43 -27.46
N PHE A 84 -21.79 -7.52 -27.65
CA PHE A 84 -21.11 -6.89 -28.77
C PHE A 84 -19.98 -7.77 -29.28
N ALA A 85 -19.34 -7.40 -30.38
CA ALA A 85 -18.28 -8.22 -30.98
C ALA A 85 -17.01 -7.39 -31.21
N VAL A 86 -15.86 -8.01 -30.93
CA VAL A 86 -14.53 -7.47 -31.20
C VAL A 86 -13.83 -8.43 -32.14
N LYS A 87 -13.54 -7.99 -33.37
CA LYS A 87 -12.82 -8.77 -34.39
C LYS A 87 -13.36 -10.20 -34.61
N GLY A 88 -14.66 -10.40 -34.42
CA GLY A 88 -15.34 -11.70 -34.61
C GLY A 88 -15.53 -12.52 -33.33
N THR A 89 -14.88 -12.14 -32.22
CA THR A 89 -15.15 -12.71 -30.89
C THR A 89 -16.35 -12.00 -30.27
N ASN A 90 -17.34 -12.75 -29.80
CA ASN A 90 -18.48 -12.20 -29.07
C ASN A 90 -18.09 -11.91 -27.63
N ILE A 91 -18.50 -10.75 -27.11
CA ILE A 91 -18.32 -10.34 -25.73
C ILE A 91 -19.69 -10.15 -25.10
N THR A 92 -19.97 -10.91 -24.05
CA THR A 92 -21.20 -10.80 -23.25
C THR A 92 -20.92 -10.05 -21.96
N ALA A 93 -21.59 -8.91 -21.79
CA ALA A 93 -21.57 -8.13 -20.55
C ALA A 93 -22.89 -8.35 -19.81
N ASN A 94 -22.81 -8.83 -18.57
CA ASN A 94 -23.92 -8.88 -17.64
C ASN A 94 -23.40 -8.71 -16.21
N ILE A 95 -22.91 -7.52 -15.91
CA ILE A 95 -22.29 -7.19 -14.63
C ILE A 95 -22.83 -5.85 -14.12
N SER A 96 -22.77 -5.66 -12.81
CA SER A 96 -23.12 -4.41 -12.18
C SER A 96 -22.10 -4.01 -11.12
N TYR A 97 -22.01 -2.71 -10.87
CA TYR A 97 -21.15 -2.13 -9.85
C TYR A 97 -21.99 -1.27 -8.92
N LEU A 98 -21.91 -1.56 -7.61
CA LEU A 98 -22.60 -0.79 -6.59
C LEU A 98 -21.81 0.46 -6.23
N VAL A 99 -22.37 1.62 -6.55
CA VAL A 99 -21.69 2.91 -6.41
C VAL A 99 -21.58 3.31 -4.92
N PRO A 100 -20.36 3.62 -4.41
CA PRO A 100 -20.17 4.05 -3.03
C PRO A 100 -20.81 5.42 -2.78
N ASP A 101 -21.31 5.64 -1.56
CA ASP A 101 -21.90 6.91 -1.13
C ASP A 101 -20.84 7.92 -0.67
N ILE A 102 -19.96 8.33 -1.58
CA ILE A 102 -18.89 9.29 -1.30
C ILE A 102 -19.21 10.66 -1.90
N PRO A 103 -18.82 11.77 -1.26
CA PRO A 103 -19.06 13.13 -1.73
C PRO A 103 -18.69 13.38 -3.19
N TYR A 104 -17.51 12.96 -3.65
CA TYR A 104 -17.07 13.13 -5.02
C TYR A 104 -15.79 12.33 -5.28
N VAL A 105 -15.30 12.35 -6.52
CA VAL A 105 -13.98 11.83 -6.91
C VAL A 105 -13.08 12.97 -7.33
N ASN A 106 -11.77 12.77 -7.22
CA ASN A 106 -10.75 13.79 -7.43
C ASN A 106 -9.81 13.39 -8.57
N VAL A 107 -8.87 14.26 -8.89
CA VAL A 107 -7.64 13.89 -9.62
C VAL A 107 -6.46 14.24 -8.73
N TYR A 108 -5.57 13.29 -8.53
CA TYR A 108 -4.41 13.47 -7.67
C TYR A 108 -3.17 13.60 -8.54
N ASN A 109 -2.55 14.78 -8.50
CA ASN A 109 -1.31 15.02 -9.19
C ASN A 109 -0.16 14.52 -8.32
N MET A 110 0.61 13.60 -8.87
CA MET A 110 1.64 12.84 -8.18
C MET A 110 3.02 13.18 -8.71
N THR A 111 4.01 12.96 -7.86
CA THR A 111 5.39 12.79 -8.32
C THR A 111 5.99 11.54 -7.68
N ALA A 112 6.81 10.82 -8.44
CA ALA A 112 7.61 9.72 -7.91
C ALA A 112 8.53 10.24 -6.80
N ILE A 113 8.74 9.43 -5.76
CA ILE A 113 9.66 9.80 -4.69
C ILE A 113 11.10 9.86 -5.23
N ASP A 114 11.89 10.80 -4.73
CA ASP A 114 13.32 10.81 -5.03
C ASP A 114 14.06 9.71 -4.28
N ASP A 115 15.33 9.50 -4.65
CA ASP A 115 16.17 8.46 -4.07
C ASP A 115 16.57 8.70 -2.60
N GLY A 116 16.14 9.81 -2.00
CA GLY A 116 16.35 10.13 -0.60
C GLY A 116 17.78 10.55 -0.23
N LYS A 117 18.74 10.55 -1.17
CA LYS A 117 20.14 10.85 -0.88
C LYS A 117 20.36 12.26 -0.32
N ASN A 118 19.49 13.21 -0.66
CA ASN A 118 19.57 14.58 -0.14
C ASN A 118 19.19 14.70 1.34
N ASP A 119 18.35 13.79 1.84
CA ASP A 119 17.82 13.82 3.21
C ASP A 119 18.54 12.84 4.14
N GLU A 120 19.37 11.97 3.58
CA GLU A 120 20.03 10.87 4.29
C GLU A 120 20.81 11.32 5.52
N ASP A 121 21.70 12.31 5.37
CA ASP A 121 22.50 12.83 6.50
C ASP A 121 21.62 13.40 7.61
N ASP A 122 20.51 14.05 7.25
CA ASP A 122 19.58 14.64 8.21
C ASP A 122 18.75 13.56 8.92
N ILE A 123 18.33 12.50 8.21
CA ILE A 123 17.66 11.32 8.80
C ILE A 123 18.61 10.60 9.77
N VAL A 124 19.84 10.28 9.34
CA VAL A 124 20.84 9.59 10.18
C VAL A 124 21.12 10.40 11.44
N LYS A 125 21.29 11.72 11.29
CA LYS A 125 21.55 12.62 12.41
C LYS A 125 20.34 12.81 13.32
N SER A 126 19.12 12.84 12.79
CA SER A 126 17.90 12.99 13.59
C SER A 126 17.67 11.76 14.49
N LEU A 127 18.03 10.57 14.00
CA LEU A 127 17.90 9.30 14.68
C LEU A 127 19.03 9.07 15.68
N PHE A 128 20.29 9.15 15.23
CA PHE A 128 21.45 8.71 16.02
C PHE A 128 22.33 9.85 16.55
N GLY A 129 22.08 11.09 16.11
CA GLY A 129 22.91 12.23 16.47
C GLY A 129 24.38 12.00 16.12
N ASN A 130 25.26 12.11 17.13
CA ASN A 130 26.70 11.95 16.94
C ASN A 130 27.18 10.49 17.11
N THR A 131 26.28 9.55 17.39
CA THR A 131 26.63 8.14 17.61
C THR A 131 26.60 7.31 16.34
N ALA A 132 26.06 7.88 15.25
CA ALA A 132 25.96 7.23 13.95
C ALA A 132 27.33 6.76 13.46
N LYS A 133 27.38 5.53 12.96
CA LYS A 133 28.51 4.98 12.23
C LYS A 133 28.01 4.26 11.00
N LYS A 134 28.74 4.47 9.92
CA LYS A 134 28.55 3.75 8.66
C LYS A 134 28.92 2.28 8.83
N ILE A 135 28.09 1.38 8.30
CA ILE A 135 28.36 -0.05 8.16
C ILE A 135 28.73 -0.32 6.70
N GLU A 136 30.02 -0.57 6.43
CA GLU A 136 30.51 -0.87 5.08
C GLU A 136 30.21 -2.31 4.66
N GLU A 137 30.23 -3.22 5.62
CA GLU A 137 29.96 -4.64 5.44
C GLU A 137 29.21 -5.14 6.68
N LEU A 138 28.11 -5.85 6.44
CA LEU A 138 27.26 -6.52 7.41
C LEU A 138 27.41 -8.02 7.21
N SER A 139 27.64 -8.74 8.29
CA SER A 139 27.68 -10.21 8.28
C SER A 139 27.11 -10.70 9.59
N TYR A 140 26.40 -11.83 9.55
CA TYR A 140 26.01 -12.49 10.79
C TYR A 140 27.27 -12.92 11.54
N THR A 141 27.38 -12.48 12.79
CA THR A 141 28.32 -13.07 13.73
C THR A 141 27.54 -13.35 14.99
N ASN A 142 27.74 -14.50 15.63
CA ASN A 142 27.06 -14.82 16.90
C ASN A 142 27.35 -13.79 18.02
N ALA A 143 28.24 -12.81 17.78
CA ALA A 143 28.57 -11.70 18.66
C ALA A 143 27.81 -10.39 18.36
N THR A 144 27.22 -10.23 17.18
CA THR A 144 26.48 -9.04 16.75
C THR A 144 25.17 -9.49 16.10
N ASP A 145 24.08 -9.33 16.83
CA ASP A 145 22.78 -9.68 16.28
C ASP A 145 22.39 -8.60 15.27
N TYR A 146 22.29 -8.94 13.99
CA TYR A 146 21.87 -8.04 12.92
C TYR A 146 20.81 -8.72 12.04
N ILE A 147 20.18 -9.76 12.60
CA ILE A 147 19.36 -10.71 11.85
C ILE A 147 18.23 -9.98 11.13
N SER A 148 17.52 -9.11 11.84
CA SER A 148 16.46 -8.26 11.31
C SER A 148 16.92 -7.42 10.09
N LEU A 149 18.08 -6.77 10.22
CA LEU A 149 18.69 -5.95 9.16
C LEU A 149 19.16 -6.77 7.96
N ILE A 150 19.70 -7.97 8.19
CA ILE A 150 20.13 -8.90 7.13
C ILE A 150 18.92 -9.39 6.33
N HIS A 151 17.84 -9.78 7.02
CA HIS A 151 16.57 -10.18 6.37
C HIS A 151 16.06 -9.07 5.46
N LYS A 152 16.02 -7.82 5.94
CA LYS A 152 15.55 -6.71 5.11
C LYS A 152 16.46 -6.42 3.92
N TYR A 153 17.78 -6.53 4.11
CA TYR A 153 18.73 -6.36 3.02
C TYR A 153 18.46 -7.39 1.90
N GLU A 154 18.31 -8.66 2.26
CA GLU A 154 18.12 -9.72 1.26
C GLU A 154 16.74 -9.63 0.57
N GLU A 155 15.72 -9.18 1.30
CA GLU A 155 14.40 -8.85 0.72
C GLU A 155 14.53 -7.78 -0.38
N ILE A 156 15.16 -6.64 -0.07
CA ILE A 156 15.34 -5.53 -1.02
C ILE A 156 16.15 -5.99 -2.24
N LYS A 157 17.23 -6.72 -2.02
CA LYS A 157 18.08 -7.25 -3.09
C LYS A 157 17.31 -8.22 -3.98
N SER A 158 16.56 -9.15 -3.38
CA SER A 158 15.74 -10.12 -4.12
C SER A 158 14.67 -9.45 -4.97
N ASN A 159 14.01 -8.41 -4.43
CA ASN A 159 13.01 -7.63 -5.16
C ASN A 159 13.63 -6.88 -6.36
N ALA A 160 14.80 -6.26 -6.16
CA ALA A 160 15.51 -5.58 -7.25
C ALA A 160 15.96 -6.55 -8.35
N GLU A 161 16.44 -7.75 -7.98
CA GLU A 161 16.78 -8.81 -8.95
C GLU A 161 15.54 -9.33 -9.71
N ALA A 162 14.37 -9.35 -9.05
CA ALA A 162 13.11 -9.68 -9.69
C ALA A 162 12.73 -8.70 -10.79
N SER A 163 12.89 -7.40 -10.51
CA SER A 163 12.61 -6.32 -11.45
C SER A 163 13.51 -6.36 -12.70
N GLU A 164 14.70 -6.99 -12.64
CA GLU A 164 15.59 -7.12 -13.79
C GLU A 164 15.19 -8.23 -14.78
N THR A 165 14.34 -9.18 -14.37
CA THR A 165 14.07 -10.38 -15.17
C THR A 165 12.58 -10.57 -15.47
N GLU A 166 12.20 -10.64 -16.75
CA GLU A 166 10.84 -11.02 -17.18
C GLU A 166 10.44 -12.44 -16.73
N ASN A 167 11.39 -13.24 -16.22
CA ASN A 167 11.22 -14.63 -15.79
C ASN A 167 11.72 -14.83 -14.35
N PHE A 168 11.46 -13.88 -13.45
CA PHE A 168 11.88 -14.06 -12.06
C PHE A 168 11.20 -15.28 -11.45
N LYS A 169 12.02 -16.26 -11.06
CA LYS A 169 11.62 -17.34 -10.16
C LYS A 169 12.02 -16.88 -8.77
N TYR A 170 11.04 -16.42 -8.00
CA TYR A 170 11.22 -16.14 -6.58
C TYR A 170 11.78 -17.40 -5.92
N ASN A 171 13.01 -17.32 -5.39
CA ASN A 171 13.78 -18.49 -4.97
C ASN A 171 13.55 -18.85 -3.48
N GLY A 172 12.49 -18.35 -2.87
CA GLY A 172 12.05 -18.71 -1.53
C GLY A 172 10.65 -19.27 -1.55
N VAL A 173 10.37 -20.32 -0.77
CA VAL A 173 8.98 -20.71 -0.53
C VAL A 173 8.32 -19.58 0.26
N LEU A 174 7.46 -18.77 -0.38
CA LEU A 174 6.63 -17.75 0.28
C LEU A 174 7.40 -16.78 1.21
N GLY A 175 8.65 -16.44 0.85
CA GLY A 175 9.50 -15.56 1.66
C GLY A 175 10.13 -16.20 2.90
N TYR A 176 10.21 -17.53 2.94
CA TYR A 176 10.96 -18.24 3.99
C TYR A 176 12.47 -18.16 3.72
N PHE A 177 13.14 -17.33 4.49
CA PHE A 177 14.59 -17.24 4.63
C PHE A 177 14.93 -17.45 6.11
N THR A 178 16.04 -18.11 6.42
CA THR A 178 16.43 -18.35 7.82
C THR A 178 17.94 -18.20 7.98
N ILE A 179 18.35 -17.47 9.01
CA ILE A 179 19.75 -17.34 9.40
C ILE A 179 20.04 -18.39 10.48
N ASP A 180 20.97 -19.30 10.19
CA ASP A 180 21.44 -20.37 11.06
C ASP A 180 22.94 -20.26 11.38
N SER A 181 23.45 -21.16 12.21
CA SER A 181 24.88 -21.21 12.60
C SER A 181 25.89 -21.34 11.44
N ASN A 182 25.48 -21.78 10.25
CA ASN A 182 26.34 -21.92 9.08
C ASN A 182 26.26 -20.72 8.12
N PHE A 183 25.43 -19.72 8.45
CA PHE A 183 25.23 -18.55 7.62
C PHE A 183 26.50 -17.69 7.54
N ASP A 184 27.12 -17.64 6.36
CA ASP A 184 28.42 -16.98 6.12
C ASP A 184 28.37 -15.84 5.08
N GLU A 185 27.15 -15.42 4.71
CA GLU A 185 26.96 -14.35 3.74
C GLU A 185 27.38 -12.97 4.25
N LYS A 186 27.76 -12.12 3.29
CA LYS A 186 28.25 -10.77 3.53
C LYS A 186 27.48 -9.79 2.66
N PHE A 187 26.89 -8.82 3.32
CA PHE A 187 26.09 -7.76 2.73
C PHE A 187 26.90 -6.47 2.78
N LYS A 188 26.91 -5.70 1.70
CA LYS A 188 27.82 -4.56 1.55
C LYS A 188 27.04 -3.30 1.35
N TRP A 189 27.68 -2.18 1.64
CA TRP A 189 27.24 -0.90 1.13
C TRP A 189 27.16 -0.93 -0.39
N VAL A 190 25.99 -0.60 -0.96
CA VAL A 190 25.74 -0.59 -2.41
C VAL A 190 25.40 0.83 -2.86
N ASP A 191 26.04 1.28 -3.94
CA ASP A 191 25.73 2.55 -4.61
C ASP A 191 25.86 2.34 -6.13
N ASP A 192 24.97 1.52 -6.67
CA ASP A 192 24.94 1.11 -8.07
C ASP A 192 23.82 1.81 -8.85
N LYS A 193 23.86 1.69 -10.18
CA LYS A 193 22.90 2.35 -11.08
C LYS A 193 21.45 1.83 -10.97
N ASN A 194 21.27 0.60 -10.48
CA ASN A 194 19.98 -0.08 -10.40
C ASN A 194 19.48 -0.13 -8.95
N LEU A 195 20.39 -0.14 -7.99
CA LEU A 195 20.08 -0.30 -6.58
C LEU A 195 21.09 0.46 -5.73
N TYR A 196 20.58 1.13 -4.71
CA TYR A 196 21.34 1.82 -3.68
C TYR A 196 20.92 1.23 -2.33
N ILE A 197 21.88 0.80 -1.48
CA ILE A 197 21.65 0.35 -0.08
C ILE A 197 22.77 0.89 0.82
N HIS A 198 22.41 1.76 1.77
CA HIS A 198 23.30 2.33 2.77
C HIS A 198 22.86 1.87 4.16
N MET A 199 23.84 1.55 5.01
CA MET A 199 23.61 0.94 6.31
C MET A 199 24.34 1.70 7.41
N TYR A 200 23.67 1.88 8.55
CA TYR A 200 24.19 2.63 9.69
C TYR A 200 23.89 1.90 11.01
N GLU A 201 24.79 2.03 11.98
CA GLU A 201 24.52 1.74 13.40
C GLU A 201 24.52 3.02 14.22
N GLY A 202 23.69 3.12 15.25
CA GLY A 202 23.74 4.23 16.19
C GLY A 202 22.86 4.02 17.42
N GLU A 203 22.99 4.90 18.41
CA GLU A 203 22.17 4.88 19.61
C GLU A 203 20.86 5.67 19.39
N TYR A 204 19.73 5.04 19.69
CA TYR A 204 18.40 5.66 19.73
C TYR A 204 17.66 5.16 20.98
N ASN A 205 17.11 6.07 21.77
CA ASN A 205 16.43 5.77 23.05
C ASN A 205 17.23 4.84 24.00
N GLY A 206 18.57 4.94 23.98
CA GLY A 206 19.46 4.17 24.87
C GLY A 206 19.73 2.73 24.42
N MET A 207 19.27 2.33 23.24
CA MET A 207 19.58 1.05 22.60
C MET A 207 20.33 1.30 21.28
N ARG A 208 21.06 0.31 20.78
CA ARG A 208 21.69 0.36 19.47
C ARG A 208 20.72 -0.12 18.41
N TYR A 209 20.69 0.63 17.32
CA TYR A 209 19.80 0.44 16.20
C TYR A 209 20.58 0.30 14.91
N GLY A 210 20.09 -0.57 14.04
CA GLY A 210 20.49 -0.66 12.65
C GLY A 210 19.50 0.13 11.79
N LEU A 211 20.02 0.97 10.89
CA LEU A 211 19.24 1.70 9.89
C LEU A 211 19.70 1.27 8.50
N LEU A 212 18.75 0.91 7.65
CA LEU A 212 18.95 0.70 6.22
C LEU A 212 18.13 1.73 5.45
N LEU A 213 18.82 2.46 4.57
CA LEU A 213 18.24 3.40 3.62
C LEU A 213 18.58 2.89 2.23
N ALA A 214 17.57 2.68 1.39
CA ALA A 214 17.77 2.12 0.07
C ALA A 214 16.82 2.70 -0.97
N TYR A 215 17.21 2.55 -2.24
CA TYR A 215 16.38 2.88 -3.39
C TYR A 215 16.59 1.88 -4.51
N ASP A 216 15.50 1.25 -4.96
CA ASP A 216 15.45 0.46 -6.18
C ASP A 216 15.05 1.36 -7.35
N TYR A 217 15.99 1.60 -8.27
CA TYR A 217 15.78 2.46 -9.43
C TYR A 217 14.97 1.78 -10.54
N LEU A 218 14.75 0.47 -10.48
CA LEU A 218 13.92 -0.28 -11.43
C LEU A 218 12.44 -0.24 -11.00
N ALA A 219 12.19 -0.46 -9.71
CA ALA A 219 10.84 -0.37 -9.14
C ALA A 219 10.40 1.08 -8.82
N ASN A 220 11.34 2.03 -8.77
CA ASN A 220 11.14 3.39 -8.24
C ASN A 220 10.67 3.40 -6.78
N GLU A 221 11.27 2.54 -5.96
CA GLU A 221 10.88 2.33 -4.55
C GLU A 221 12.00 2.73 -3.60
N LYS A 222 11.67 3.54 -2.60
CA LYS A 222 12.53 3.92 -1.49
C LYS A 222 12.20 3.07 -0.28
N TYR A 223 13.21 2.48 0.34
CA TYR A 223 13.07 1.71 1.57
C TYR A 223 13.70 2.45 2.75
N ILE A 224 13.00 2.46 3.88
CA ILE A 224 13.52 2.95 5.17
C ILE A 224 13.24 1.88 6.22
N TYR A 225 14.29 1.32 6.78
CA TYR A 225 14.21 0.27 7.79
C TYR A 225 15.03 0.63 9.01
N LEU A 226 14.42 0.56 10.20
CA LEU A 226 15.07 0.86 11.47
C LEU A 226 14.61 -0.13 12.52
N GLU A 227 15.53 -0.85 13.13
CA GLU A 227 15.25 -1.81 14.21
C GLU A 227 16.38 -1.84 15.23
N PRO A 228 16.13 -2.29 16.47
CA PRO A 228 17.20 -2.65 17.39
C PRO A 228 18.09 -3.69 16.73
N ILE A 229 19.39 -3.56 16.96
CA ILE A 229 20.40 -4.50 16.45
C ILE A 229 20.09 -5.89 17.01
N SER A 230 19.92 -6.00 18.33
CA SER A 230 19.53 -7.25 18.99
C SER A 230 18.23 -7.12 19.77
N ILE A 231 17.43 -8.19 19.76
CA ILE A 231 16.27 -8.33 20.63
C ILE A 231 16.65 -8.31 22.12
N ASP A 232 17.86 -8.73 22.46
CA ASP A 232 18.38 -8.72 23.84
C ASP A 232 18.57 -7.30 24.38
N GLU A 233 18.67 -6.28 23.51
CA GLU A 233 18.69 -4.89 23.96
C GLU A 233 17.30 -4.41 24.40
N VAL A 234 16.26 -5.03 23.87
CA VAL A 234 14.85 -4.74 24.21
C VAL A 234 14.42 -5.58 25.43
N PHE A 235 14.76 -6.87 25.40
CA PHE A 235 14.40 -7.89 26.40
C PHE A 235 15.64 -8.72 26.83
N PRO A 236 16.51 -8.19 27.71
CA PRO A 236 17.78 -8.84 28.06
C PRO A 236 17.67 -10.21 28.75
N GLU A 237 16.51 -10.51 29.33
CA GLU A 237 16.25 -11.75 30.07
C GLU A 237 15.42 -12.77 29.27
N SER A 238 15.01 -12.42 28.05
CA SER A 238 14.21 -13.32 27.21
C SER A 238 15.07 -14.15 26.26
N ASN A 239 14.43 -15.16 25.69
CA ASN A 239 14.99 -16.03 24.65
C ASN A 239 14.18 -15.92 23.35
N TYR A 240 13.51 -14.78 23.14
CA TYR A 240 12.67 -14.58 21.95
C TYR A 240 13.48 -14.78 20.67
N SER A 241 12.91 -15.55 19.77
CA SER A 241 13.49 -15.88 18.48
C SER A 241 12.59 -15.44 17.33
N THR A 242 11.29 -15.32 17.56
CA THR A 242 10.28 -14.96 16.55
C THR A 242 9.35 -13.87 17.06
N ILE A 243 9.01 -12.95 16.15
CA ILE A 243 7.92 -11.98 16.31
C ILE A 243 6.79 -12.32 15.34
N ILE A 244 5.54 -12.25 15.79
CA ILE A 244 4.32 -12.38 14.98
C ILE A 244 3.46 -11.13 15.15
N TYR A 245 2.93 -10.60 14.05
CA TYR A 245 1.98 -9.49 14.07
C TYR A 245 0.56 -10.05 13.99
N LYS A 246 -0.11 -10.09 15.14
CA LYS A 246 -1.47 -10.64 15.28
C LYS A 246 -2.51 -9.63 14.80
N ASP A 247 -3.27 -9.99 13.77
CA ASP A 247 -4.37 -9.14 13.30
C ASP A 247 -5.62 -9.21 14.20
N LYS A 248 -6.55 -8.29 13.98
CA LYS A 248 -7.85 -8.20 14.65
C LYS A 248 -8.74 -9.35 14.15
N SER A 249 -8.90 -10.44 14.89
CA SER A 249 -9.67 -11.60 14.41
C SER A 249 -11.20 -11.36 14.41
N ASN A 250 -11.88 -11.96 13.42
CA ASN A 250 -13.32 -11.82 13.19
C ASN A 250 -14.16 -12.98 13.74
N ASN A 251 -13.60 -14.17 13.95
CA ASN A 251 -14.36 -15.40 14.15
C ASN A 251 -13.64 -16.42 15.04
N TRP A 252 -13.59 -16.20 16.35
CA TRP A 252 -13.67 -17.28 17.34
C TRP A 252 -13.88 -16.72 18.74
N GLU A 253 -14.60 -17.47 19.58
CA GLU A 253 -14.85 -17.17 20.99
C GLU A 253 -13.53 -16.99 21.76
N GLU A 254 -13.30 -15.81 22.37
CA GLU A 254 -12.55 -15.52 23.61
C GLU A 254 -11.34 -16.42 23.99
N ARG A 255 -10.65 -17.06 23.04
CA ARG A 255 -9.47 -17.86 23.34
C ARG A 255 -8.31 -16.90 23.47
N ASN A 256 -7.94 -16.67 24.71
CA ASN A 256 -6.69 -16.06 25.13
C ASN A 256 -6.47 -14.66 24.52
N GLU A 257 -7.29 -13.69 24.93
CA GLU A 257 -6.83 -12.30 24.87
C GLU A 257 -5.55 -12.21 25.70
N LEU A 258 -4.41 -12.19 25.02
CA LEU A 258 -3.13 -11.94 25.66
C LEU A 258 -3.14 -10.48 26.12
N GLU A 259 -2.94 -10.30 27.42
CA GLU A 259 -2.78 -8.98 28.00
C GLU A 259 -1.53 -8.33 27.40
N ASN A 260 -1.72 -7.24 26.66
CA ASN A 260 -0.61 -6.52 26.06
C ASN A 260 0.09 -5.70 27.15
N SER A 261 1.41 -5.83 27.29
CA SER A 261 2.13 -5.02 28.27
C SER A 261 2.09 -3.52 27.92
N CYS A 262 1.95 -3.19 26.64
CA CYS A 262 1.77 -1.82 26.19
C CYS A 262 0.31 -1.40 26.39
N GLN A 263 0.11 -0.32 27.14
CA GLN A 263 -1.22 0.22 27.48
C GLN A 263 -1.52 1.52 26.74
N MET A 264 -0.76 1.83 25.68
CA MET A 264 -0.97 3.00 24.85
C MET A 264 -2.30 2.85 24.09
N ASN A 265 -3.13 3.89 24.10
CA ASN A 265 -4.36 3.89 23.30
C ASN A 265 -4.04 4.16 21.82
N LYS A 266 -5.00 3.86 20.94
CA LYS A 266 -4.88 3.99 19.48
C LYS A 266 -4.45 5.40 19.04
N ASP A 267 -5.09 6.44 19.57
CA ASP A 267 -4.83 7.82 19.15
C ASP A 267 -3.42 8.28 19.55
N ASP A 268 -2.97 7.94 20.75
CA ASP A 268 -1.61 8.27 21.23
C ASP A 268 -0.55 7.51 20.41
N ALA A 269 -0.82 6.25 20.05
CA ALA A 269 0.06 5.43 19.22
C ALA A 269 0.20 6.01 17.81
N ILE A 270 -0.92 6.37 17.18
CA ILE A 270 -0.95 7.02 15.86
C ILE A 270 -0.21 8.37 15.91
N ALA A 271 -0.49 9.20 16.90
CA ALA A 271 0.17 10.50 17.04
C ALA A 271 1.70 10.35 17.22
N MET A 272 2.14 9.38 18.01
CA MET A 272 3.57 9.09 18.21
C MET A 272 4.24 8.64 16.91
N ALA A 273 3.62 7.73 16.17
CA ALA A 273 4.12 7.26 14.88
C ALA A 273 4.18 8.40 13.85
N SER A 274 3.11 9.17 13.69
CA SER A 274 3.09 10.33 12.78
C SER A 274 4.16 11.36 13.14
N GLU A 275 4.33 11.69 14.42
CA GLU A 275 5.39 12.59 14.87
C GLU A 275 6.80 12.03 14.56
N PHE A 276 6.99 10.72 14.72
CA PHE A 276 8.26 10.06 14.38
C PHE A 276 8.55 10.14 12.88
N LEU A 277 7.58 9.79 12.02
CA LEU A 277 7.74 9.88 10.57
C LEU A 277 8.09 11.30 10.12
N GLU A 278 7.38 12.30 10.63
CA GLU A 278 7.60 13.71 10.27
C GLU A 278 8.95 14.23 10.79
N LYS A 279 9.24 14.05 12.08
CA LYS A 279 10.39 14.70 12.74
C LYS A 279 11.69 13.92 12.65
N LYS A 280 11.63 12.61 12.47
CA LYS A 280 12.82 11.74 12.40
C LYS A 280 13.11 11.30 10.98
N LEU A 281 12.09 10.86 10.24
CA LEU A 281 12.29 10.36 8.88
C LEU A 281 12.06 11.43 7.80
N LEU A 282 11.66 12.65 8.20
CA LEU A 282 11.39 13.78 7.29
C LEU A 282 10.30 13.44 6.25
N LEU A 283 9.35 12.58 6.64
CA LEU A 283 8.24 12.18 5.78
C LEU A 283 7.02 13.07 6.03
N GLU A 284 6.70 13.90 5.04
CA GLU A 284 5.48 14.69 5.03
C GLU A 284 4.25 13.77 5.12
N GLN A 285 3.27 14.15 5.95
CA GLN A 285 2.08 13.33 6.21
C GLN A 285 1.01 13.43 5.12
N ASP A 286 1.24 14.25 4.08
CA ASP A 286 0.26 14.53 3.02
C ASP A 286 -0.17 13.26 2.28
N LEU A 287 0.70 12.24 2.19
CA LEU A 287 0.35 10.88 1.77
C LEU A 287 0.52 9.81 2.81
N ASN A 288 1.28 10.09 3.85
CA ASN A 288 1.76 9.09 4.77
C ASN A 288 0.84 9.09 5.99
N VAL A 289 -0.32 8.43 5.87
CA VAL A 289 -1.25 8.32 6.99
C VAL A 289 -0.93 7.09 7.80
N VAL A 290 -0.75 7.29 9.09
CA VAL A 290 -0.61 6.20 10.04
C VAL A 290 -2.00 5.71 10.43
N THR A 291 -2.24 4.42 10.25
CA THR A 291 -3.50 3.75 10.56
C THR A 291 -3.25 2.47 11.37
N SER A 292 -4.29 1.95 12.03
CA SER A 292 -4.25 0.60 12.61
C SER A 292 -4.90 -0.45 11.72
N ASP A 293 -5.25 -0.08 10.48
CA ASP A 293 -5.79 -0.97 9.45
C ASP A 293 -4.64 -1.61 8.66
N SER A 294 -4.54 -2.94 8.73
CA SER A 294 -3.52 -3.75 8.06
C SER A 294 -3.83 -4.00 6.58
N ASN A 295 -5.05 -3.71 6.09
CA ASN A 295 -5.49 -4.19 4.77
C ASN A 295 -4.64 -3.65 3.61
N GLU A 296 -4.25 -2.37 3.65
CA GLU A 296 -3.41 -1.79 2.60
C GLU A 296 -1.96 -2.30 2.67
N TYR A 297 -1.46 -2.55 3.88
CA TYR A 297 -0.17 -3.20 4.07
C TYR A 297 -0.18 -4.63 3.49
N LEU A 298 -1.23 -5.41 3.79
CA LEU A 298 -1.42 -6.76 3.28
C LEU A 298 -1.54 -6.81 1.76
N SER A 299 -2.25 -5.86 1.15
CA SER A 299 -2.42 -5.82 -0.31
C SER A 299 -1.14 -5.41 -1.05
N SER A 300 -0.27 -4.61 -0.42
CA SER A 300 0.97 -4.12 -1.03
C SER A 300 2.16 -5.05 -0.85
N HIS A 301 2.22 -5.85 0.23
CA HIS A 301 3.36 -6.73 0.53
C HIS A 301 3.15 -8.20 0.08
N GLY A 302 2.04 -8.49 -0.61
CA GLY A 302 1.74 -9.83 -1.13
C GLY A 302 1.48 -10.89 -0.04
N HIS A 303 1.36 -12.14 -0.47
CA HIS A 303 1.13 -13.26 0.43
C HIS A 303 2.44 -13.76 1.05
N THR A 304 2.72 -13.37 2.30
CA THR A 304 3.69 -14.07 3.14
C THR A 304 3.10 -15.39 3.65
N ILE A 305 3.91 -16.29 4.20
CA ILE A 305 3.39 -17.49 4.89
C ILE A 305 2.35 -17.11 5.95
N ALA A 306 2.54 -15.97 6.63
CA ALA A 306 1.61 -15.48 7.64
C ALA A 306 0.23 -15.05 7.07
N ASN A 307 0.22 -14.49 5.86
CA ASN A 307 -0.99 -13.91 5.26
C ASN A 307 -1.68 -14.87 4.30
N TYR A 308 -0.98 -15.90 3.81
CA TYR A 308 -1.55 -16.91 2.93
C TYR A 308 -2.68 -17.70 3.59
N ILE A 309 -2.61 -17.87 4.92
CA ILE A 309 -3.58 -18.60 5.72
C ILE A 309 -4.79 -17.72 6.11
N TYR A 310 -4.71 -16.40 5.87
CA TYR A 310 -5.75 -15.46 6.29
C TYR A 310 -6.84 -15.26 5.24
N THR A 311 -8.10 -15.41 5.65
CA THR A 311 -9.27 -15.25 4.75
C THR A 311 -10.32 -14.25 5.28
N GLY A 312 -9.96 -13.26 6.09
CA GLY A 312 -10.99 -12.50 6.82
C GLY A 312 -10.70 -11.05 7.14
N THR A 313 -10.70 -10.14 6.17
CA THR A 313 -10.65 -8.68 6.37
C THR A 313 -11.64 -8.20 7.44
N SER A 314 -11.16 -7.58 8.52
CA SER A 314 -12.02 -6.81 9.42
C SER A 314 -11.87 -5.31 9.15
N VAL A 315 -13.00 -4.62 9.04
CA VAL A 315 -13.08 -3.15 8.93
C VAL A 315 -12.62 -2.54 10.25
N ASP A 316 -11.86 -1.43 10.19
CA ASP A 316 -11.28 -0.70 11.33
C ASP A 316 -12.10 -0.82 12.62
N ARG A 317 -11.63 -1.68 13.54
CA ARG A 317 -12.12 -1.83 14.92
C ARG A 317 -11.26 -1.01 15.87
N ASP A 318 -11.79 -0.74 17.07
CA ASP A 318 -11.08 -0.07 18.18
C ASP A 318 -9.78 -0.77 18.62
N SER A 319 -9.61 -2.07 18.31
CA SER A 319 -8.38 -2.81 18.60
C SER A 319 -7.25 -2.50 17.62
N MET A 320 -6.00 -2.68 18.05
CA MET A 320 -4.80 -2.55 17.22
C MET A 320 -4.15 -3.93 17.02
N THR A 321 -3.40 -4.12 15.93
CA THR A 321 -2.56 -5.31 15.75
C THR A 321 -1.56 -5.41 16.89
N GLN A 322 -1.50 -6.57 17.54
CA GLN A 322 -0.57 -6.83 18.65
C GLN A 322 0.75 -7.39 18.11
N ILE A 323 1.87 -7.01 18.75
CA ILE A 323 3.18 -7.61 18.50
C ILE A 323 3.38 -8.74 19.52
N LEU A 324 3.42 -9.98 19.03
CA LEU A 324 3.62 -11.18 19.84
C LEU A 324 5.05 -11.67 19.71
N TYR A 325 5.66 -12.05 20.83
CA TYR A 325 7.02 -12.56 20.93
C TYR A 325 6.97 -14.01 21.42
N THR A 326 7.84 -14.85 20.87
CA THR A 326 7.99 -16.23 21.33
C THR A 326 9.43 -16.71 21.14
N ASP A 327 9.85 -17.70 21.91
CA ASP A 327 11.13 -18.38 21.78
C ASP A 327 11.11 -19.51 20.74
N SER A 328 9.93 -19.84 20.22
CA SER A 328 9.73 -20.86 19.19
C SER A 328 10.16 -20.40 17.80
N ASP A 329 10.60 -21.35 16.97
CA ASP A 329 10.96 -21.08 15.57
C ASP A 329 9.76 -20.55 14.76
N ILE A 330 10.05 -19.81 13.68
CA ILE A 330 9.04 -19.15 12.85
C ILE A 330 7.93 -20.12 12.43
N LEU A 331 8.28 -21.32 11.97
CA LEU A 331 7.29 -22.26 11.45
C LEU A 331 6.42 -22.84 12.56
N SER A 332 6.99 -23.12 13.73
CA SER A 332 6.21 -23.52 14.92
C SER A 332 5.30 -22.38 15.39
N ALA A 333 5.80 -21.15 15.46
CA ALA A 333 5.03 -19.98 15.87
C ALA A 333 3.86 -19.69 14.91
N ILE A 334 4.13 -19.68 13.60
CA ILE A 334 3.11 -19.55 12.56
C ILE A 334 2.12 -20.72 12.64
N SER A 335 2.59 -21.97 12.75
CA SER A 335 1.69 -23.13 12.78
C SER A 335 0.76 -23.09 14.01
N SER A 336 1.28 -22.67 15.17
CA SER A 336 0.50 -22.56 16.40
C SER A 336 -0.49 -21.39 16.36
N TYR A 337 -0.09 -20.25 15.80
CA TYR A 337 -0.88 -19.00 15.85
C TYR A 337 -1.75 -18.77 14.62
N ILE A 338 -1.15 -18.91 13.43
CA ILE A 338 -1.71 -18.45 12.15
C ILE A 338 -2.71 -19.46 11.58
N LEU A 339 -2.48 -20.77 11.77
CA LEU A 339 -3.45 -21.80 11.37
C LEU A 339 -4.77 -21.78 12.19
N SER A 340 -4.86 -20.89 13.19
CA SER A 340 -6.08 -20.64 13.98
C SER A 340 -6.67 -19.23 13.88
N ASP A 341 -5.87 -18.15 13.77
CA ASP A 341 -6.34 -16.76 13.98
C ASP A 341 -5.91 -15.73 12.90
N GLY A 342 -5.00 -16.10 11.99
CA GLY A 342 -4.41 -15.17 11.01
C GLY A 342 -3.29 -14.28 11.57
N GLY A 343 -2.30 -13.96 10.73
CA GLY A 343 -1.26 -12.98 11.01
C GLY A 343 -1.18 -11.93 9.91
N VAL A 344 -0.47 -10.83 10.18
CA VAL A 344 -0.17 -9.77 9.19
C VAL A 344 1.25 -9.88 8.63
N ASN A 345 2.19 -10.31 9.47
CA ASN A 345 3.57 -10.59 9.08
C ASN A 345 4.26 -11.42 10.19
N TYR A 346 5.54 -11.74 9.99
CA TYR A 346 6.43 -12.33 10.99
C TYR A 346 7.85 -11.77 10.86
N GLN A 347 8.70 -12.03 11.85
CA GLN A 347 10.11 -11.67 11.79
C GLN A 347 10.98 -12.64 12.59
N GLN A 348 12.12 -13.04 12.02
CA GLN A 348 13.20 -13.70 12.75
C GLN A 348 14.01 -12.66 13.52
N VAL A 349 14.21 -12.85 14.83
CA VAL A 349 15.01 -11.93 15.66
C VAL A 349 16.17 -12.61 16.39
N ARG A 350 16.34 -13.92 16.20
CA ARG A 350 17.48 -14.70 16.70
C ARG A 350 17.81 -15.82 15.72
N GLU A 351 19.02 -16.37 15.78
CA GLU A 351 19.40 -17.57 15.03
C GLU A 351 18.39 -18.70 15.24
N GLN A 352 18.00 -19.38 14.15
CA GLN A 352 17.07 -20.50 14.17
C GLN A 352 17.58 -21.62 13.28
N GLU A 353 17.30 -22.87 13.64
CA GLU A 353 17.56 -24.01 12.77
C GLU A 353 16.59 -24.00 11.57
N ASN A 354 17.10 -24.22 10.36
CA ASN A 354 16.27 -24.33 9.16
C ASN A 354 15.59 -25.71 9.08
N THR A 355 14.58 -25.91 9.92
CA THR A 355 13.88 -27.20 10.05
C THR A 355 13.09 -27.60 8.79
N TYR A 356 12.71 -26.64 7.95
CA TYR A 356 12.06 -26.92 6.67
C TYR A 356 13.03 -27.46 5.65
N GLN A 357 14.23 -26.87 5.52
CA GLN A 357 15.26 -27.42 4.64
C GLN A 357 15.64 -28.84 5.05
N THR A 358 15.80 -29.11 6.36
CA THR A 358 16.02 -30.47 6.86
C THR A 358 14.90 -31.44 6.43
N TYR A 359 13.65 -30.99 6.47
CA TYR A 359 12.51 -31.79 6.00
C TYR A 359 12.56 -32.07 4.49
N LEU A 360 12.90 -31.06 3.68
CA LEU A 360 13.03 -31.19 2.23
C LEU A 360 14.14 -32.19 1.87
N ASP A 361 15.30 -32.05 2.51
CA ASP A 361 16.45 -32.94 2.35
C ASP A 361 16.09 -34.39 2.72
N ASP A 362 15.40 -34.59 3.85
CA ASP A 362 14.92 -35.90 4.31
C ASP A 362 13.92 -36.55 3.34
N LYS A 363 13.17 -35.73 2.59
CA LYS A 363 12.23 -36.18 1.56
C LYS A 363 12.86 -36.33 0.18
N GLY A 364 14.10 -35.88 0.00
CA GLY A 364 14.76 -35.84 -1.30
C GLY A 364 14.04 -34.92 -2.29
N ILE A 365 13.37 -33.87 -1.80
CA ILE A 365 12.73 -32.85 -2.62
C ILE A 365 13.80 -31.83 -2.98
N SER A 366 14.03 -31.57 -4.27
CA SER A 366 15.00 -30.55 -4.69
C SER A 366 14.34 -29.17 -4.79
N ASP A 367 15.12 -28.09 -4.63
CA ASP A 367 14.66 -26.71 -4.82
C ASP A 367 14.03 -26.48 -6.21
N THR A 368 14.51 -27.21 -7.21
CA THR A 368 13.96 -27.22 -8.58
C THR A 368 12.55 -27.78 -8.67
N ASP A 369 12.20 -28.75 -7.81
CA ASP A 369 10.88 -29.37 -7.77
C ASP A 369 9.87 -28.44 -7.08
N ILE A 370 10.30 -27.76 -6.02
CA ILE A 370 9.52 -26.74 -5.29
C ILE A 370 9.12 -25.60 -6.23
N ASN A 371 10.08 -25.09 -7.00
CA ASN A 371 9.89 -24.01 -7.98
C ASN A 371 9.05 -24.40 -9.22
N GLN A 372 8.82 -25.70 -9.47
CA GLN A 372 7.90 -26.15 -10.52
C GLN A 372 6.47 -26.25 -10.00
N THR A 373 6.25 -26.66 -8.75
CA THR A 373 4.93 -26.64 -8.11
C THR A 373 4.36 -25.23 -7.96
N THR A 374 5.19 -24.22 -7.68
CA THR A 374 4.75 -22.83 -7.53
C THR A 374 4.32 -22.17 -8.85
N SER A 375 4.86 -22.61 -9.99
CA SER A 375 4.48 -22.09 -11.31
C SER A 375 3.09 -22.53 -11.80
N ALA A 376 2.48 -23.54 -11.17
CA ALA A 376 1.16 -24.09 -11.53
C ALA A 376 0.02 -23.70 -10.56
N GLY A 377 0.29 -22.80 -9.61
CA GLY A 377 -0.66 -22.40 -8.57
C GLY A 377 -0.03 -22.49 -7.18
N PHE A 378 -0.35 -21.51 -6.35
CA PHE A 378 0.26 -21.14 -5.07
C PHE A 378 0.20 -22.19 -3.92
N ASN A 379 0.02 -23.48 -4.22
CA ASN A 379 0.01 -24.55 -3.23
C ASN A 379 1.35 -25.26 -3.18
N ASP A 380 2.27 -24.78 -2.33
CA ASP A 380 3.32 -25.67 -1.83
C ASP A 380 2.71 -26.64 -0.81
N ASP A 381 2.06 -27.70 -1.31
CA ASP A 381 1.48 -28.78 -0.51
C ASP A 381 2.51 -29.36 0.49
N SER A 382 3.81 -29.23 0.19
CA SER A 382 4.88 -29.76 1.04
C SER A 382 5.14 -28.90 2.27
N LEU A 383 5.11 -27.56 2.16
CA LEU A 383 5.20 -26.64 3.29
C LEU A 383 3.99 -26.77 4.21
N PHE A 384 2.77 -26.76 3.65
CA PHE A 384 1.56 -26.92 4.46
C PHE A 384 1.50 -28.29 5.14
N SER A 385 1.91 -29.37 4.44
CA SER A 385 2.01 -30.69 5.06
C SER A 385 3.08 -30.76 6.16
N PHE A 386 4.14 -29.96 6.06
CA PHE A 386 5.15 -29.85 7.11
C PHE A 386 4.59 -29.12 8.34
N MET A 387 3.95 -27.96 8.12
CA MET A 387 3.34 -27.15 9.17
C MET A 387 2.22 -27.89 9.89
N ASP A 388 1.32 -28.57 9.15
CA ASP A 388 0.21 -29.36 9.71
C ASP A 388 0.69 -30.45 10.68
N LYS A 389 1.81 -31.12 10.36
CA LYS A 389 2.43 -32.11 11.28
C LYS A 389 3.03 -31.48 12.54
N LYS A 390 3.44 -30.22 12.49
CA LYS A 390 3.96 -29.49 13.66
C LYS A 390 2.84 -29.01 14.58
N ILE A 391 1.64 -28.70 14.06
CA ILE A 391 0.49 -28.26 14.88
C ILE A 391 0.19 -29.25 16.00
N ASP A 392 0.27 -30.55 15.72
CA ASP A 392 -0.13 -31.59 16.69
C ASP A 392 0.81 -31.72 17.90
N ASN A 393 1.96 -31.02 17.95
CA ASN A 393 3.04 -31.33 18.90
C ASN A 393 3.72 -30.14 19.60
N VAL A 394 3.32 -28.88 19.38
CA VAL A 394 4.00 -27.72 20.00
C VAL A 394 3.00 -26.76 20.66
N ASP A 395 3.06 -26.68 22.00
CA ASP A 395 2.43 -25.61 22.77
C ASP A 395 3.37 -24.40 22.73
N VAL A 396 3.01 -23.37 21.95
CA VAL A 396 3.82 -22.16 21.79
C VAL A 396 3.29 -21.10 22.75
N GLU A 397 4.16 -20.65 23.65
CA GLU A 397 3.86 -19.53 24.53
C GLU A 397 4.17 -18.21 23.83
N PHE A 398 3.26 -17.24 23.96
CA PHE A 398 3.37 -15.92 23.36
C PHE A 398 3.25 -14.84 24.42
N ASP A 399 4.15 -13.86 24.34
CA ASP A 399 4.10 -12.62 25.13
C ASP A 399 3.71 -11.45 24.22
N ALA A 400 2.71 -10.66 24.62
CA ALA A 400 2.27 -9.50 23.86
C ALA A 400 2.95 -8.22 24.37
N HIS A 401 3.84 -7.65 23.55
CA HIS A 401 4.59 -6.43 23.89
C HIS A 401 4.54 -5.38 22.79
N GLY A 402 3.46 -4.60 22.77
CA GLY A 402 3.32 -3.47 21.85
C GLY A 402 2.34 -3.68 20.72
N TYR A 403 2.31 -2.69 19.83
CA TYR A 403 1.36 -2.60 18.74
C TYR A 403 2.07 -2.32 17.42
N ALA A 404 1.53 -2.89 16.35
CA ALA A 404 1.88 -2.51 15.00
C ALA A 404 0.83 -1.56 14.43
N LEU A 405 1.32 -0.46 13.88
CA LEU A 405 0.57 0.46 13.05
C LEU A 405 1.09 0.37 11.62
N TYR A 406 0.30 0.83 10.68
CA TYR A 406 0.60 0.74 9.26
C TYR A 406 0.66 2.11 8.64
N LEU A 407 1.58 2.26 7.70
CA LEU A 407 1.57 3.37 6.78
C LEU A 407 0.64 3.00 5.62
N GLY A 408 -0.35 3.85 5.38
CA GLY A 408 -1.25 3.76 4.23
C GLY A 408 -1.28 5.07 3.46
N SER A 409 -1.55 4.98 2.16
CA SER A 409 -1.64 6.16 1.32
C SER A 409 -3.03 6.76 1.38
N CYS A 410 -3.12 7.98 1.90
CA CYS A 410 -4.37 8.65 2.26
C CYS A 410 -5.30 9.03 1.10
N ILE A 411 -4.96 8.66 -0.14
CA ILE A 411 -5.40 9.41 -1.30
C ILE A 411 -6.91 9.26 -1.54
N ALA A 412 -7.55 8.15 -1.19
CA ALA A 412 -9.02 8.11 -1.11
C ALA A 412 -9.54 7.01 -0.18
N ASP A 413 -9.42 7.26 1.12
CA ASP A 413 -10.08 6.45 2.15
C ASP A 413 -11.47 7.01 2.52
N GLU A 414 -12.10 7.80 1.63
CA GLU A 414 -13.52 8.13 1.76
C GLU A 414 -14.32 6.84 1.59
N LYS A 415 -14.63 6.22 2.73
CA LYS A 415 -15.49 5.05 2.83
C LYS A 415 -16.91 5.51 3.12
N ASP A 416 -17.87 4.96 2.41
CA ASP A 416 -19.27 5.14 2.76
C ASP A 416 -19.61 4.38 4.05
N LYS A 417 -20.83 4.55 4.57
CA LYS A 417 -21.27 3.87 5.81
C LYS A 417 -21.22 2.34 5.75
N SER A 418 -21.10 1.74 4.56
CA SER A 418 -20.92 0.31 4.36
C SER A 418 -19.47 -0.11 4.15
N GLY A 419 -18.52 0.82 4.29
CA GLY A 419 -17.09 0.57 4.12
C GLY A 419 -16.62 0.56 2.67
N ARG A 420 -17.45 0.98 1.70
CA ARG A 420 -17.09 0.99 0.27
C ARG A 420 -16.42 2.32 -0.12
N SER A 421 -15.37 2.22 -0.92
CA SER A 421 -14.55 3.34 -1.43
C SER A 421 -14.25 3.15 -2.93
N VAL A 422 -13.55 4.12 -3.52
CA VAL A 422 -12.92 4.00 -4.84
C VAL A 422 -11.43 3.75 -4.60
N ASN A 423 -10.95 2.56 -4.97
CA ASN A 423 -9.60 2.10 -4.63
C ASN A 423 -8.56 2.56 -5.66
N PHE A 424 -7.29 2.62 -5.26
CA PHE A 424 -6.18 2.87 -6.17
C PHE A 424 -5.72 1.58 -6.84
N HIS A 425 -5.41 1.66 -8.13
CA HIS A 425 -4.78 0.62 -8.91
C HIS A 425 -3.26 0.77 -8.76
N SER A 426 -2.60 -0.24 -8.20
CA SER A 426 -1.14 -0.33 -7.94
C SER A 426 -0.68 0.12 -6.55
N THR A 427 0.57 -0.29 -6.25
CA THR A 427 1.33 -0.04 -5.02
C THR A 427 1.35 1.45 -4.65
N MET A 428 1.08 1.68 -3.38
CA MET A 428 1.19 2.98 -2.74
C MET A 428 2.22 2.89 -1.61
N ASN A 429 2.56 4.04 -1.01
CA ASN A 429 3.42 4.05 0.17
C ASN A 429 2.82 3.15 1.25
N SER A 430 3.60 2.19 1.72
CA SER A 430 3.16 1.24 2.71
C SER A 430 4.28 0.90 3.68
N GLY A 431 3.92 0.30 4.81
CA GLY A 431 4.91 -0.07 5.81
C GLY A 431 4.29 -0.39 7.15
N ILE A 432 5.13 -0.85 8.07
CA ILE A 432 4.78 -1.18 9.44
C ILE A 432 5.63 -0.35 10.41
N ILE A 433 4.98 0.15 11.46
CA ILE A 433 5.56 0.97 12.51
C ILE A 433 5.28 0.26 13.84
N LYS A 434 6.34 -0.10 14.55
CA LYS A 434 6.27 -0.91 15.77
C LYS A 434 6.40 -0.02 16.98
N ILE A 435 5.47 -0.14 17.92
CA ILE A 435 5.38 0.70 19.11
C ILE A 435 5.32 -0.17 20.35
N THR A 436 6.06 0.22 21.38
CA THR A 436 6.03 -0.37 22.71
C THR A 436 5.72 0.69 23.77
N ASP A 437 5.63 0.29 25.04
CA ASP A 437 5.57 1.22 26.17
C ASP A 437 6.82 2.13 26.28
N LYS A 438 7.93 1.73 25.65
CA LYS A 438 9.18 2.51 25.54
C LYS A 438 9.21 3.46 24.33
N GLY A 439 8.16 3.49 23.51
CA GLY A 439 8.05 4.31 22.30
C GLY A 439 8.24 3.51 21.01
N ILE A 440 8.75 4.17 19.96
CA ILE A 440 9.01 3.52 18.66
C ILE A 440 10.08 2.43 18.85
N LEU A 441 9.67 1.19 18.59
CA LEU A 441 10.56 0.03 18.56
C LEU A 441 11.28 -0.05 17.22
N GLY A 442 10.58 0.17 16.10
CA GLY A 442 11.16 0.07 14.77
C GLY A 442 10.19 0.45 13.66
N VAL A 443 10.71 0.58 12.44
CA VAL A 443 9.93 0.87 11.24
C VAL A 443 10.45 0.06 10.06
N ASP A 444 9.55 -0.32 9.17
CA ASP A 444 9.84 -0.85 7.84
C ASP A 444 8.88 -0.21 6.84
N LEU A 445 9.42 0.66 5.99
CA LEU A 445 8.65 1.48 5.05
C LEU A 445 9.13 1.26 3.63
N MET A 446 8.17 1.21 2.71
CA MET A 446 8.35 1.22 1.26
C MET A 446 7.56 2.40 0.69
N LEU A 447 8.24 3.30 -0.01
CA LEU A 447 7.67 4.55 -0.52
C LEU A 447 7.93 4.64 -2.02
N SER A 448 6.92 5.03 -2.79
CA SER A 448 7.02 5.16 -4.25
C SER A 448 6.65 6.55 -4.75
N GLN A 449 5.79 7.28 -4.03
CA GLN A 449 5.15 8.48 -4.57
C GLN A 449 4.75 9.52 -3.50
N ARG A 450 4.50 10.75 -3.95
CA ARG A 450 3.92 11.85 -3.15
C ARG A 450 2.90 12.66 -3.94
N VAL A 451 1.87 13.17 -3.27
CA VAL A 451 0.90 14.12 -3.86
C VAL A 451 1.53 15.49 -3.93
N VAL A 452 1.42 16.11 -5.09
CA VAL A 452 1.84 17.48 -5.36
C VAL A 452 0.64 18.43 -5.25
N ASP A 453 -0.51 17.99 -5.73
CA ASP A 453 -1.74 18.78 -5.80
C ASP A 453 -2.96 17.87 -5.98
N VAL A 454 -4.15 18.35 -5.60
CA VAL A 454 -5.42 17.64 -5.76
C VAL A 454 -6.42 18.54 -6.46
N VAL A 455 -6.96 18.06 -7.58
CA VAL A 455 -8.11 18.69 -8.24
C VAL A 455 -9.38 18.04 -7.71
N GLU A 456 -10.05 18.73 -6.80
CA GLU A 456 -11.24 18.21 -6.14
C GLU A 456 -12.49 18.21 -7.03
N ASN A 457 -13.37 17.23 -6.78
CA ASN A 457 -14.72 17.16 -7.35
C ASN A 457 -14.71 17.27 -8.88
N VAL A 458 -14.14 16.26 -9.54
CA VAL A 458 -14.07 16.20 -11.00
C VAL A 458 -15.36 15.68 -11.63
N GLY A 459 -15.61 16.12 -12.86
CA GLY A 459 -16.75 15.73 -13.65
C GLY A 459 -16.57 14.35 -14.30
N LEU A 460 -17.38 13.38 -13.89
CA LEU A 460 -17.54 12.09 -14.56
C LEU A 460 -18.54 12.12 -15.73
N MET A 461 -18.20 11.40 -16.79
CA MET A 461 -19.12 11.07 -17.86
C MET A 461 -20.21 10.11 -17.37
N SER A 462 -21.40 10.14 -17.98
CA SER A 462 -22.43 9.16 -17.65
C SER A 462 -22.00 7.75 -18.04
N PHE A 463 -22.35 6.75 -17.23
CA PHE A 463 -21.92 5.38 -17.48
C PHE A 463 -22.40 4.83 -18.84
N ASP A 464 -23.61 5.19 -19.29
CA ASP A 464 -24.10 4.81 -20.62
C ASP A 464 -23.16 5.29 -21.76
N LYS A 465 -22.58 6.49 -21.62
CA LYS A 465 -21.64 7.05 -22.59
C LYS A 465 -20.27 6.37 -22.52
N ILE A 466 -19.84 5.97 -21.32
CA ILE A 466 -18.66 5.12 -21.15
C ILE A 466 -18.86 3.80 -21.90
N VAL A 467 -20.00 3.12 -21.73
CA VAL A 467 -20.31 1.86 -22.41
C VAL A 467 -20.37 2.02 -23.93
N GLU A 468 -20.98 3.10 -24.43
CA GLU A 468 -20.93 3.43 -25.87
C GLU A 468 -19.48 3.58 -26.36
N GLY A 469 -18.66 4.36 -25.64
CA GLY A 469 -17.25 4.60 -25.99
C GLY A 469 -16.39 3.34 -25.97
N VAL A 470 -16.60 2.44 -25.00
CA VAL A 470 -15.91 1.14 -24.93
C VAL A 470 -16.21 0.31 -26.17
N LYS A 471 -17.47 0.18 -26.56
CA LYS A 471 -17.87 -0.60 -27.75
C LYS A 471 -17.29 -0.02 -29.05
N GLU A 472 -17.12 1.30 -29.12
CA GLU A 472 -16.52 1.98 -30.28
C GLU A 472 -14.99 1.80 -30.34
N GLN A 473 -14.31 1.94 -29.22
CA GLN A 473 -12.84 1.99 -29.17
C GLN A 473 -12.18 0.62 -29.02
N LEU A 474 -12.80 -0.30 -28.26
CA LEU A 474 -12.20 -1.58 -27.91
C LEU A 474 -11.84 -2.45 -29.14
N PRO A 475 -12.63 -2.49 -30.24
CA PRO A 475 -12.24 -3.23 -31.44
C PRO A 475 -10.89 -2.86 -32.04
N ASN A 476 -10.44 -1.62 -31.84
CA ASN A 476 -9.16 -1.13 -32.34
C ASN A 476 -8.00 -1.32 -31.36
N LYS A 477 -8.30 -1.48 -30.06
CA LYS A 477 -7.29 -1.56 -28.99
C LYS A 477 -7.08 -2.98 -28.45
N LEU A 478 -8.12 -3.82 -28.41
CA LEU A 478 -7.99 -5.20 -27.97
C LEU A 478 -7.49 -6.10 -29.11
N ASP A 479 -6.41 -6.82 -28.82
CA ASP A 479 -5.91 -7.91 -29.66
C ASP A 479 -6.30 -9.26 -29.06
N VAL A 480 -7.47 -9.75 -29.46
CA VAL A 480 -8.02 -11.03 -29.00
C VAL A 480 -7.14 -12.25 -29.33
N THR A 481 -6.18 -12.10 -30.26
CA THR A 481 -5.23 -13.19 -30.58
C THR A 481 -4.19 -13.41 -29.48
N LYS A 482 -4.00 -12.43 -28.59
CA LYS A 482 -3.11 -12.55 -27.44
C LYS A 482 -3.75 -13.30 -26.27
N LEU A 483 -5.08 -13.46 -26.27
CA LEU A 483 -5.81 -14.12 -25.17
C LEU A 483 -5.71 -15.65 -25.24
N SER A 484 -5.62 -16.23 -26.44
CA SER A 484 -5.43 -17.67 -26.63
C SER A 484 -5.19 -18.00 -28.11
N ASN A 485 -4.71 -19.22 -28.36
CA ASN A 485 -4.62 -19.81 -29.68
C ASN A 485 -5.22 -21.22 -29.68
N PRO A 486 -6.36 -21.49 -30.35
CA PRO A 486 -7.06 -20.59 -31.29
C PRO A 486 -7.78 -19.42 -30.61
N VAL A 487 -8.03 -18.35 -31.38
CA VAL A 487 -8.76 -17.15 -30.94
C VAL A 487 -10.11 -17.55 -30.32
N PRO A 488 -10.52 -16.95 -29.18
CA PRO A 488 -11.75 -17.34 -28.51
C PRO A 488 -12.97 -16.88 -29.32
N GLU A 489 -14.00 -17.73 -29.39
CA GLU A 489 -15.28 -17.37 -30.02
C GLU A 489 -16.16 -16.50 -29.10
N ASN A 490 -16.09 -16.73 -27.78
CA ASN A 490 -16.90 -16.03 -26.79
C ASN A 490 -16.05 -15.66 -25.57
N LEU A 491 -16.28 -14.44 -25.06
CA LEU A 491 -15.70 -13.89 -23.84
C LEU A 491 -16.82 -13.23 -23.02
N ASP A 492 -16.59 -13.10 -21.72
CA ASP A 492 -17.49 -12.43 -20.80
C ASP A 492 -16.78 -11.24 -20.14
N VAL A 493 -17.54 -10.18 -19.84
CA VAL A 493 -17.10 -9.17 -18.88
C VAL A 493 -17.24 -9.77 -17.48
N GLN A 494 -16.12 -10.09 -16.87
CA GLN A 494 -16.03 -10.78 -15.59
C GLN A 494 -16.00 -9.83 -14.39
N PHE A 495 -15.49 -8.61 -14.59
CA PHE A 495 -15.30 -7.63 -13.52
C PHE A 495 -15.55 -6.20 -14.02
N LEU A 496 -16.13 -5.37 -13.15
CA LEU A 496 -16.38 -3.95 -13.39
C LEU A 496 -16.22 -3.19 -12.07
N GLU A 497 -15.29 -2.22 -12.05
CA GLU A 497 -15.06 -1.38 -10.87
C GLU A 497 -14.68 0.05 -11.29
N LEU A 498 -15.02 1.02 -10.45
CA LEU A 498 -14.46 2.37 -10.52
C LEU A 498 -13.25 2.44 -9.58
N ILE A 499 -12.08 2.74 -10.14
CA ILE A 499 -10.80 2.81 -9.42
C ILE A 499 -10.03 4.09 -9.79
N TYR A 500 -8.98 4.41 -9.05
CA TYR A 500 -7.98 5.39 -9.45
C TYR A 500 -6.84 4.70 -10.19
N HIS A 501 -6.56 5.11 -11.43
CA HIS A 501 -5.48 4.53 -12.25
C HIS A 501 -4.42 5.60 -12.57
N PRO A 502 -3.12 5.25 -12.56
CA PRO A 502 -2.06 6.19 -12.89
C PRO A 502 -2.14 6.58 -14.37
N TYR A 503 -1.90 7.85 -14.66
CA TYR A 503 -1.98 8.43 -16.00
C TYR A 503 -0.90 9.49 -16.17
N SER A 504 -0.05 9.33 -17.19
CA SER A 504 1.06 10.26 -17.50
C SER A 504 0.82 11.11 -18.77
N GLY A 505 -0.33 10.98 -19.43
CA GLY A 505 -0.66 11.79 -20.62
C GLY A 505 0.07 11.39 -21.91
N LYS A 506 0.96 10.41 -21.85
CA LYS A 506 1.68 9.82 -22.99
C LYS A 506 1.58 8.30 -22.87
N GLU A 507 1.62 7.59 -24.00
CA GLU A 507 1.76 6.12 -23.99
C GLU A 507 3.01 5.76 -23.15
N SER A 508 2.77 5.22 -21.96
CA SER A 508 3.71 4.51 -21.06
C SER A 508 5.17 4.97 -21.12
N ASP A 509 5.49 6.16 -20.58
CA ASP A 509 6.86 6.43 -20.15
C ASP A 509 6.93 6.16 -18.65
N ASP A 510 7.35 4.95 -18.28
CA ASP A 510 7.51 4.49 -16.90
C ASP A 510 8.54 5.33 -16.11
N ASN A 511 9.28 6.20 -16.80
CA ASN A 511 10.20 7.16 -16.17
C ASN A 511 9.57 8.52 -15.89
N THR A 512 8.25 8.69 -16.09
CA THR A 512 7.63 9.99 -15.88
C THR A 512 7.57 10.29 -14.38
N LYS A 513 8.47 11.16 -13.92
CA LYS A 513 8.51 11.63 -12.52
C LYS A 513 7.21 12.28 -12.05
N ASN A 514 6.37 12.77 -12.96
CA ASN A 514 5.10 13.41 -12.62
C ASN A 514 3.97 12.73 -13.39
N PHE A 515 2.93 12.34 -12.69
CA PHE A 515 1.77 11.65 -13.25
C PHE A 515 0.54 12.06 -12.45
N SER A 516 -0.64 11.55 -12.83
CA SER A 516 -1.86 11.78 -12.09
C SER A 516 -2.58 10.46 -11.85
N TYR A 517 -3.16 10.26 -10.67
CA TYR A 517 -4.20 9.26 -10.52
C TYR A 517 -5.55 9.88 -10.91
N ILE A 518 -6.24 9.19 -11.83
CA ILE A 518 -7.54 9.64 -12.35
C ILE A 518 -8.61 8.57 -12.15
N PRO A 519 -9.88 8.97 -11.93
CA PRO A 519 -10.97 8.02 -11.82
C PRO A 519 -11.16 7.29 -13.15
N THR A 520 -11.20 5.97 -13.09
CA THR A 520 -11.10 5.07 -14.24
C THR A 520 -12.04 3.88 -14.04
N TRP A 521 -12.84 3.56 -15.05
CA TRP A 521 -13.57 2.31 -15.11
C TRP A 521 -12.62 1.19 -15.52
N TYR A 522 -12.52 0.18 -14.67
CA TYR A 522 -11.72 -1.00 -14.87
C TYR A 522 -12.62 -2.17 -15.23
N ILE A 523 -12.35 -2.78 -16.38
CA ILE A 523 -13.16 -3.85 -16.96
C ILE A 523 -12.26 -5.05 -17.22
N CYS A 524 -12.55 -6.19 -16.59
CA CYS A 524 -11.91 -7.46 -16.93
C CYS A 524 -12.75 -8.24 -17.93
N ILE A 525 -12.14 -8.67 -19.02
CA ILE A 525 -12.75 -9.48 -20.08
C ILE A 525 -11.97 -10.78 -20.16
N GLY A 526 -12.66 -11.91 -20.03
CA GLY A 526 -12.03 -13.23 -20.03
C GLY A 526 -12.98 -14.31 -20.52
N PHE A 527 -12.56 -15.56 -20.43
CA PHE A 527 -13.41 -16.69 -20.80
C PHE A 527 -14.59 -16.83 -19.83
N PRO A 528 -15.74 -17.34 -20.27
CA PRO A 528 -16.87 -17.60 -19.36
C PRO A 528 -16.52 -18.49 -18.15
N ALA A 529 -15.52 -19.36 -18.30
CA ALA A 529 -14.92 -20.13 -17.21
C ALA A 529 -13.55 -19.54 -16.83
N TYR A 530 -13.38 -19.18 -15.56
CA TYR A 530 -12.16 -18.55 -15.00
C TYR A 530 -10.87 -19.36 -15.18
N SER A 531 -10.96 -20.67 -15.49
CA SER A 531 -9.82 -21.57 -15.63
C SER A 531 -9.30 -21.75 -17.05
N GLU A 532 -9.82 -20.99 -18.02
CA GLU A 532 -9.49 -21.17 -19.43
C GLU A 532 -8.86 -19.89 -19.99
N GLY A 533 -7.63 -20.00 -20.51
CA GLY A 533 -6.94 -18.98 -21.32
C GLY A 533 -6.60 -17.66 -20.63
N GLY A 534 -6.24 -16.67 -21.44
CA GLY A 534 -5.87 -15.33 -21.00
C GLY A 534 -7.05 -14.41 -20.68
N VAL A 535 -6.74 -13.31 -20.01
CA VAL A 535 -7.66 -12.23 -19.63
C VAL A 535 -7.17 -10.88 -20.17
N ALA A 536 -8.10 -9.97 -20.44
CA ALA A 536 -7.83 -8.60 -20.83
C ALA A 536 -8.37 -7.62 -19.77
N PHE A 537 -7.53 -6.70 -19.37
CA PHE A 537 -7.84 -5.60 -18.47
C PHE A 537 -7.93 -4.31 -19.26
N VAL A 538 -9.10 -3.66 -19.23
CA VAL A 538 -9.39 -2.44 -19.99
C VAL A 538 -9.56 -1.29 -19.00
N PHE A 539 -8.78 -0.24 -19.18
CA PHE A 539 -8.79 0.97 -18.36
C PHE A 539 -9.42 2.12 -19.14
N VAL A 540 -10.56 2.62 -18.67
CA VAL A 540 -11.35 3.66 -19.35
C VAL A 540 -11.44 4.89 -18.47
N ASN A 541 -10.94 6.03 -18.94
CA ASN A 541 -11.04 7.29 -18.22
C ASN A 541 -12.50 7.62 -17.91
N ALA A 542 -12.86 7.73 -16.62
CA ALA A 542 -14.24 7.95 -16.22
C ALA A 542 -14.72 9.39 -16.49
N MET A 543 -13.81 10.31 -16.83
CA MET A 543 -14.13 11.71 -17.09
C MET A 543 -14.54 11.96 -18.56
N ASP A 544 -13.93 11.25 -19.51
CA ASP A 544 -14.15 11.47 -20.95
C ASP A 544 -14.42 10.20 -21.78
N GLY A 545 -14.32 9.02 -21.19
CA GLY A 545 -14.60 7.74 -21.85
C GLY A 545 -13.50 7.22 -22.78
N GLU A 546 -12.32 7.84 -22.81
CA GLU A 546 -11.17 7.32 -23.56
C GLU A 546 -10.66 6.01 -22.95
N ILE A 547 -10.43 4.99 -23.78
CA ILE A 547 -9.69 3.79 -23.35
C ILE A 547 -8.22 4.16 -23.26
N LEU A 548 -7.71 4.26 -22.03
CA LEU A 548 -6.33 4.61 -21.71
C LEU A 548 -5.38 3.49 -22.11
N ASP A 549 -5.69 2.26 -21.67
CA ASP A 549 -4.85 1.09 -21.88
C ASP A 549 -5.68 -0.20 -21.95
N VAL A 550 -5.12 -1.22 -22.60
CA VAL A 550 -5.63 -2.60 -22.67
C VAL A 550 -4.47 -3.56 -22.43
N GLN A 551 -4.43 -4.15 -21.24
CA GLN A 551 -3.41 -5.11 -20.85
C GLN A 551 -3.94 -6.53 -21.05
N VAL A 552 -3.15 -7.40 -21.67
CA VAL A 552 -3.53 -8.80 -21.90
C VAL A 552 -2.57 -9.69 -21.13
N TYR A 553 -3.09 -10.49 -20.22
CA TYR A 553 -2.35 -11.52 -19.51
C TYR A 553 -2.75 -12.89 -20.05
N ASN A 554 -1.79 -13.67 -20.52
CA ASN A 554 -2.00 -15.03 -20.97
C ASN A 554 -1.01 -15.95 -20.25
N PRO A 555 -1.48 -16.95 -19.49
CA PRO A 555 -0.60 -17.85 -18.74
C PRO A 555 0.17 -18.87 -19.61
N ASP A 556 -0.15 -19.01 -20.90
CA ASP A 556 0.45 -19.99 -21.84
C ASP A 556 1.64 -19.48 -22.66
#